data_AF-A0A660NX90-F1
#
_entry.id   AF-A0A660NX90-F1
#
_cell.length_a   1.000
_cell.length_b   1.000
_cell.length_c   1.000
_cell.angle_alpha   90.00
_cell.angle_beta   90.00
_cell.angle_gamma   90.00
#
_symmetry.space_group_name_H-M   'P 1'
#
loop_
_entity.id
_entity.type
_entity.pdbx_description
1 polymer ?
#
loop_
_entity_poly.entity_id
_entity_poly.type
_entity_poly.pdbx_seq_one_letter_code
_entity_poly.pdbx_strand_id
1 'polypeptide(L)' 'DKIDVLEEMLRINVDKIDEYRGILHTRRHLAASPIFKGIPDFKQTRIAMLKANKMDELIGILEICRECLRNS' A
#
# COMPACT_ATOMS: atom_id res chain seq x y z
N ASP A 1 10.09 3.77 -9.43
CA ASP A 1 8.97 4.67 -9.09
C ASP A 1 8.76 4.66 -7.56
N LYS A 2 8.09 5.65 -6.96
CA LYS A 2 7.77 5.71 -5.51
C LYS A 2 6.96 4.50 -5.06
N ILE A 3 6.10 3.97 -5.92
CA ILE A 3 5.30 2.77 -5.62
C ILE A 3 6.19 1.52 -5.53
N ASP A 4 7.18 1.36 -6.41
CA ASP A 4 8.14 0.23 -6.34
C ASP A 4 8.85 0.19 -4.98
N VAL A 5 9.22 1.36 -4.43
CA VAL A 5 9.83 1.46 -3.10
C VAL A 5 8.87 0.98 -2.01
N LEU A 6 7.58 1.30 -2.10
CA LEU A 6 6.58 0.85 -1.12
C LEU A 6 6.34 -0.66 -1.19
N GLU A 7 6.37 -1.26 -2.37
CA GLU A 7 6.27 -2.70 -2.56
C GLU A 7 7.49 -3.44 -2.01
N GLU A 8 8.69 -2.93 -2.28
CA GLU A 8 9.95 -3.46 -1.73
C GLU A 8 9.92 -3.40 -0.19
N MET A 9 9.49 -2.26 0.38
CA MET A 9 9.33 -2.13 1.83
C MET A 9 8.32 -3.12 2.41
N LEU A 10 7.19 -3.36 1.72
CA LEU A 10 6.22 -4.38 2.12
C LEU A 10 6.84 -5.77 2.12
N ARG A 11 7.54 -6.17 1.04
CA ARG A 11 8.27 -7.45 0.94
C ARG A 11 9.24 -7.63 2.10
N ILE A 12 10.09 -6.64 2.36
CA ILE A 12 11.09 -6.66 3.42
C ILE A 12 10.43 -6.77 4.81
N ASN A 13 9.34 -6.03 5.05
CA ASN A 13 8.67 -6.04 6.35
C ASN A 13 7.98 -7.36 6.64
N VAL A 14 7.38 -7.99 5.63
CA VAL A 14 6.75 -9.31 5.73
C VAL A 14 7.79 -10.42 5.91
N ASP A 15 8.94 -10.32 5.26
CA ASP A 15 10.02 -11.30 5.40
C ASP A 15 10.72 -11.20 6.77
N LYS A 16 10.92 -9.97 7.28
CA LYS A 16 11.61 -9.73 8.57
C LYS A 16 10.74 -9.93 9.80
N ILE A 17 9.43 -9.72 9.66
CA ILE A 17 8.47 -9.77 10.77
C ILE A 17 7.33 -10.67 10.31
N ASP A 18 7.04 -11.73 11.08
CA ASP A 18 5.88 -12.62 10.95
C ASP A 18 4.75 -12.01 10.10
N GLU A 19 4.38 -12.70 9.02
CA GLU A 19 3.64 -12.17 7.86
C GLU A 19 2.43 -11.29 8.25
N TYR A 20 1.64 -11.77 9.20
CA TYR A 20 0.46 -11.05 9.68
C TYR A 20 0.80 -9.70 10.31
N ARG A 21 1.86 -9.63 11.12
CA ARG A 21 2.33 -8.39 11.75
C ARG A 21 2.99 -7.46 10.74
N GLY A 22 3.76 -8.01 9.79
CA GLY A 22 4.37 -7.26 8.69
C GLY A 22 3.31 -6.53 7.84
N ILE A 23 2.24 -7.23 7.46
CA ILE A 23 1.09 -6.68 6.71
C ILE A 23 0.34 -5.63 7.54
N LEU A 24 0.00 -5.95 8.79
CA LEU A 24 -0.76 -5.05 9.67
C LEU A 24 -0.05 -3.72 9.91
N HIS A 25 1.26 -3.74 10.12
CA HIS A 25 2.07 -2.55 10.29
C HIS A 25 2.13 -1.76 8.98
N THR A 26 2.50 -2.43 7.88
CA THR A 26 2.71 -1.76 6.59
C THR A 26 1.43 -1.10 6.08
N ARG A 27 0.26 -1.77 6.16
CA ARG A 27 -1.01 -1.18 5.68
C ARG A 27 -1.40 0.11 6.42
N ARG A 28 -1.07 0.23 7.71
CA ARG A 28 -1.31 1.46 8.49
C ARG A 28 -0.43 2.59 8.02
N HIS A 29 0.84 2.33 7.72
CA HIS A 29 1.76 3.32 7.19
C HIS A 29 1.38 3.75 5.77
N LEU A 30 1.01 2.81 4.89
CA LEU A 30 0.52 3.12 3.55
C LEU A 30 -0.71 4.05 3.60
N ALA A 31 -1.71 3.70 4.41
CA ALA A 31 -2.94 4.47 4.56
C ALA A 31 -2.74 5.95 4.99
N ALA A 32 -1.60 6.28 5.60
CA ALA A 32 -1.22 7.62 6.05
C ALA A 32 -0.13 8.28 5.18
N SER A 33 0.37 7.59 4.15
CA SER A 33 1.48 8.07 3.35
C SER A 33 1.08 9.25 2.45
N PRO A 34 1.88 10.33 2.40
CA PRO A 34 1.64 11.46 1.49
C PRO A 34 1.90 11.10 0.02
N ILE A 35 2.49 9.92 -0.26
CA ILE A 35 2.76 9.45 -1.65
C ILE A 35 1.46 9.38 -2.47
N PHE A 36 0.33 9.11 -1.82
CA PHE A 36 -0.98 8.99 -2.47
C PHE A 36 -1.70 10.33 -2.70
N LYS A 37 -1.05 11.47 -2.38
CA LYS A 37 -1.60 12.79 -2.68
C LYS A 37 -1.73 12.97 -4.19
N GLY A 38 -2.94 13.28 -4.65
CA GLY A 38 -3.27 13.39 -6.08
C GLY A 38 -4.29 12.36 -6.54
N ILE A 39 -4.43 11.24 -5.82
CA ILE A 39 -5.47 10.23 -6.13
C ILE A 39 -6.86 10.78 -5.76
N PRO A 40 -7.79 10.90 -6.72
CA PRO A 40 -9.17 11.30 -6.44
C PRO A 40 -9.85 10.30 -5.51
N ASP A 41 -10.66 10.80 -4.59
CA ASP A 41 -11.50 9.98 -3.69
C ASP A 41 -10.73 8.88 -2.91
N PHE A 42 -9.49 9.19 -2.50
CA PHE A 42 -8.56 8.28 -1.80
C PHE A 42 -9.12 7.63 -0.53
N LYS A 43 -10.25 8.12 0.01
CA LYS A 43 -10.93 7.51 1.16
C LYS A 43 -11.22 6.03 0.92
N GLN A 44 -11.65 5.64 -0.28
CA GLN A 44 -11.95 4.23 -0.59
C GLN A 44 -10.69 3.37 -0.61
N THR A 45 -9.66 3.83 -1.32
CA THR A 45 -8.34 3.21 -1.36
C THR A 45 -7.75 3.01 0.03
N ARG A 46 -7.86 4.02 0.90
CA ARG A 46 -7.42 3.95 2.30
C ARG A 46 -8.16 2.86 3.08
N ILE A 47 -9.48 2.73 2.89
CA ILE A 47 -10.26 1.67 3.54
C ILE A 47 -9.82 0.30 3.02
N ALA A 48 -9.59 0.15 1.71
CA ALA A 48 -9.10 -1.09 1.12
C ALA A 48 -7.74 -1.49 1.71
N MET A 49 -6.79 -0.55 1.81
CA MET A 49 -5.48 -0.80 2.45
C MET A 49 -5.67 -1.30 3.89
N LEU A 50 -6.46 -0.59 4.69
CA LEU A 50 -6.66 -0.93 6.11
C LEU A 50 -7.39 -2.26 6.32
N LYS A 51 -8.11 -2.77 5.33
CA LYS A 51 -8.80 -4.08 5.37
C LYS A 51 -7.98 -5.23 4.80
N ALA A 52 -6.99 -4.96 3.95
CA ALA A 52 -6.16 -5.99 3.34
C ALA A 52 -5.42 -6.81 4.40
N ASN A 53 -5.52 -8.13 4.31
CA ASN A 53 -4.90 -9.09 5.23
C ASN A 53 -3.89 -10.00 4.52
N LYS A 54 -3.80 -9.90 3.18
CA LYS A 54 -2.79 -10.59 2.38
C LYS A 54 -1.88 -9.60 1.69
N MET A 55 -0.65 -10.03 1.43
CA MET A 55 0.34 -9.22 0.74
C MET A 55 -0.09 -8.87 -0.68
N ASP A 56 -0.63 -9.84 -1.43
CA ASP A 56 -1.10 -9.64 -2.80
C ASP A 56 -2.25 -8.62 -2.89
N GLU A 57 -3.10 -8.54 -1.86
CA GLU A 57 -4.17 -7.53 -1.79
C GLU A 57 -3.57 -6.12 -1.67
N LEU A 58 -2.55 -5.95 -0.83
CA LEU A 58 -1.85 -4.66 -0.71
C LEU A 58 -1.12 -4.29 -2.00
N ILE A 59 -0.43 -5.24 -2.62
CA ILE A 59 0.25 -5.02 -3.91
C ILE A 59 -0.78 -4.61 -4.97
N GLY A 60 -1.91 -5.31 -5.09
CA GLY A 60 -2.96 -4.96 -6.04
C GLY A 60 -3.50 -3.53 -5.83
N ILE A 61 -3.66 -3.10 -4.58
CA ILE A 61 -4.06 -1.72 -4.28
C ILE A 61 -2.96 -0.71 -4.68
N LEU A 62 -1.68 -1.04 -4.45
CA LEU A 62 -0.56 -0.18 -4.83
C LEU A 62 -0.46 -0.01 -6.35
N GLU A 63 -0.75 -1.05 -7.13
CA GLU A 63 -0.80 -0.98 -8.59
C GLU A 63 -1.93 -0.09 -9.09
N ILE A 64 -3.13 -0.18 -8.51
CA ILE A 64 -4.23 0.74 -8.83
C ILE A 64 -3.79 2.20 -8.55
N CYS A 65 -3.16 2.44 -7.41
CA CYS A 65 -2.62 3.77 -7.08
C CYS A 65 -1.57 4.24 -8.09
N ARG A 66 -0.69 3.34 -8.56
CA ARG A 66 0.32 3.64 -9.57
C ARG A 66 -0.31 4.11 -10.88
N GLU A 67 -1.36 3.44 -11.34
CA GLU A 67 -2.10 3.85 -12.53
C GLU A 67 -2.79 5.21 -12.34
N CYS A 68 -3.43 5.44 -11.20
CA CYS A 68 -4.04 6.74 -10.91
C CYS A 68 -3.00 7.86 -10.93
N LEU A 69 -1.86 7.68 -10.26
CA LEU A 69 -0.81 8.69 -10.15
C LEU A 69 -0.09 8.98 -11.47
N ARG A 70 0.02 8.00 -12.38
CA ARG A 70 0.57 8.21 -13.73
C ARG A 70 -0.35 9.05 -14.61
N ASN A 71 -1.66 8.97 -14.38
CA ASN A 71 -2.69 9.68 -15.14
C ASN A 71 -3.14 11.00 -14.46
N SER A 72 -2.51 11.38 -13.34
CA SER A 72 -2.84 12.58 -12.55
C SER A 72 -1.97 13.79 -12.88
#